data_AF-A0A2X3H842-F1
#
_entry.id   AF-A0A2X3H842-F1
#
_cell.length_a   1.000
_cell.length_b   1.000
_cell.length_c   1.000
_cell.angle_alpha   90.00
_cell.angle_beta   90.00
_cell.angle_gamma   90.00
#
_symmetry.space_group_name_H-M   'P 1'
#
loop_
_entity.id
_entity.type
_entity.pdbx_description
1 polymer ?
#
loop_
_entity_poly.entity_id
_entity_poly.type
_entity_poly.pdbx_seq_one_letter_code
_entity_poly.pdbx_strand_id
1 'polypeptide(L)' 'MLRDFADAQLDRIRVDSRLTYEALLEFTAEYIPEMTSKLEHYSGRQPIFDLFDVENEIQRALERKVELKSGG' A
#
# COMPACT_ATOMS: atom_id res chain seq x y z
N MET A 1 7.96 8.24 -5.79
CA MET A 1 7.31 6.98 -5.37
C MET A 1 6.22 7.23 -4.34
N LEU A 2 6.48 7.47 -3.04
CA LEU A 2 5.39 7.76 -2.07
C LEU A 2 4.59 9.05 -2.39
N ARG A 3 5.26 10.06 -2.95
CA ARG A 3 4.64 11.32 -3.39
C ARG A 3 3.61 11.13 -4.49
N ASP A 4 3.78 10.13 -5.36
CA ASP A 4 2.97 9.96 -6.57
C ASP A 4 1.63 9.25 -6.27
N PHE A 5 1.51 8.61 -5.10
CA PHE A 5 0.27 8.00 -4.62
C PHE A 5 -0.66 8.99 -3.89
N ALA A 6 -0.22 10.24 -3.70
CA ALA A 6 -1.03 11.26 -3.05
C ALA A 6 -2.20 11.75 -3.93
N ASP A 7 -2.08 11.62 -5.26
CA ASP A 7 -3.11 12.00 -6.25
C ASP A 7 -4.09 10.86 -6.58
N ALA A 8 -3.71 9.61 -6.30
CA ALA A 8 -4.69 8.53 -6.26
C ALA A 8 -5.63 8.78 -5.06
N GLN A 9 -6.92 8.48 -5.19
CA GLN A 9 -7.85 8.42 -4.05
C GLN A 9 -7.42 7.28 -3.11
N LEU A 10 -6.32 7.50 -2.40
CA LEU A 10 -5.73 6.56 -1.48
C LEU A 10 -6.52 6.69 -0.18
N ASP A 11 -7.40 5.72 0.06
CA ASP A 11 -8.26 5.73 1.23
C ASP A 11 -7.48 5.38 2.51
N ARG A 12 -6.70 4.29 2.48
CA ARG A 12 -5.99 3.74 3.64
C ARG A 12 -4.71 3.00 3.25
N ILE A 13 -3.71 3.03 4.13
CA ILE A 13 -2.49 2.23 4.05
C ILE A 13 -2.47 1.30 5.26
N ARG A 14 -2.52 -0.02 5.03
CA ARG A 14 -2.46 -1.03 6.10
C ARG A 14 -1.09 -1.69 6.17
N VAL A 15 -0.55 -1.81 7.38
CA VAL A 15 0.77 -2.37 7.65
C VAL A 15 0.66 -3.44 8.74
N ASP A 16 1.03 -4.68 8.45
CA ASP A 16 0.96 -5.82 9.39
C ASP A 16 2.17 -5.93 10.33
N SER A 17 3.28 -5.27 9.99
CA SER A 17 4.45 -5.15 10.83
C SER A 17 4.37 -3.91 11.72
N ARG A 18 4.36 -4.13 13.04
CA ARG A 18 4.37 -3.05 14.03
C ARG A 18 5.56 -2.11 13.88
N LEU A 19 6.75 -2.70 13.70
CA LEU A 19 8.00 -1.94 13.56
C LEU A 19 7.99 -1.08 12.29
N THR A 20 7.46 -1.62 11.20
CA THR A 20 7.34 -0.89 9.93
C THR A 20 6.30 0.22 10.03
N TYR A 21 5.18 -0.04 10.72
CA TYR A 21 4.14 0.95 10.95
C TYR A 21 4.68 2.16 11.73
N GLU A 22 5.45 1.94 12.80
CA GLU A 22 6.04 3.01 13.60
C GLU A 22 7.05 3.85 12.79
N ALA A 23 7.94 3.19 12.03
CA ALA A 23 8.87 3.90 11.15
C ALA A 23 8.16 4.74 10.07
N LEU A 24 7.07 4.23 9.50
CA LEU A 24 6.24 4.97 8.54
C LEU A 24 5.50 6.14 9.20
N LEU A 25 5.09 5.99 10.46
CA LEU A 25 4.41 7.04 11.21
C LEU A 25 5.34 8.23 11.44
N GLU A 26 6.58 7.98 11.86
CA GLU A 26 7.61 9.00 12.03
C GLU A 26 7.94 9.68 10.69
N PHE A 27 8.18 8.88 9.64
CA PHE A 27 8.49 9.41 8.32
C PHE A 27 7.36 10.25 7.74
N THR A 28 6.12 9.77 7.79
CA THR A 28 4.99 10.53 7.22
C THR A 28 4.69 11.78 8.02
N ALA A 29 4.83 11.75 9.35
CA ALA A 29 4.65 12.94 10.18
C ALA A 29 5.64 14.06 9.81
N GLU A 30 6.87 13.70 9.40
CA GLU A 30 7.90 14.67 9.02
C GLU A 30 7.76 15.15 7.57
N TYR A 31 7.44 14.25 6.63
CA TYR A 31 7.56 14.53 5.19
C TYR A 31 6.23 14.62 4.45
N ILE A 32 5.17 13.93 4.91
CA ILE A 32 3.85 13.86 4.24
C ILE A 32 2.72 13.74 5.29
N PRO A 33 2.43 14.80 6.07
CA PRO A 33 1.51 14.73 7.21
C PRO A 33 0.09 14.31 6.82
N GLU A 34 -0.35 14.61 5.59
CA GLU A 34 -1.65 14.19 5.07
C GLU A 34 -1.78 12.67 5.00
N MET A 35 -0.65 11.97 4.85
CA MET A 35 -0.57 10.52 4.77
C MET A 35 -0.62 9.84 6.14
N THR A 36 -0.16 10.51 7.20
CA THR A 36 -0.12 9.94 8.55
C THR A 36 -1.51 9.52 9.03
N SER A 37 -2.54 10.33 8.69
CA SER A 37 -3.94 10.02 9.02
C SER A 37 -4.52 8.78 8.32
N LYS A 38 -3.83 8.29 7.28
CA LYS A 38 -4.24 7.15 6.46
C LYS A 38 -3.52 5.85 6.84
N LEU A 39 -2.52 5.91 7.71
CA LEU A 39 -1.77 4.73 8.17
C LEU A 39 -2.57 3.96 9.22
N GLU A 40 -2.69 2.65 9.04
CA GLU A 40 -3.32 1.73 9.99
C GLU A 40 -2.43 0.52 10.25
N HIS A 41 -2.17 0.22 11.53
CA HIS A 41 -1.55 -1.03 11.91
C HIS A 41 -2.59 -2.15 11.84
N TYR A 42 -2.35 -3.13 10.99
CA TYR A 42 -3.19 -4.30 10.85
C TYR A 42 -2.70 -5.41 11.78
N SER A 43 -3.56 -5.84 12.69
CA SER A 43 -3.27 -6.93 13.64
C SER A 43 -4.26 -8.10 13.50
N GLY A 44 -4.85 -8.26 12.31
CA GLY A 44 -5.78 -9.35 12.05
C GLY A 44 -5.08 -10.71 11.98
N ARG A 45 -5.84 -11.78 12.24
CA ARG A 45 -5.33 -13.16 12.23
C ARG A 45 -5.07 -13.71 10.83
N GLN A 46 -5.74 -13.16 9.82
CA GLN A 46 -5.60 -13.54 8.43
C GLN A 46 -4.55 -12.62 7.76
N PRO A 47 -3.67 -13.12 6.88
CA PRO A 47 -2.77 -12.26 6.10
C PRO A 47 -3.52 -11.15 5.37
N ILE A 48 -2.94 -9.94 5.29
CA ILE A 48 -3.59 -8.80 4.65
C ILE A 48 -3.98 -9.10 3.20
N PHE A 49 -3.11 -9.77 2.44
CA PHE A 49 -3.35 -10.04 1.03
C PHE A 49 -4.53 -10.99 0.79
N ASP A 50 -4.74 -11.94 1.69
CA ASP A 50 -5.87 -12.87 1.62
C ASP A 50 -7.22 -12.16 1.85
N LEU A 51 -7.24 -10.99 2.51
CA LEU A 51 -8.47 -10.22 2.71
C LEU A 51 -8.94 -9.47 1.46
N PHE A 52 -8.06 -9.29 0.49
CA PHE A 52 -8.30 -8.44 -0.68
C PHE A 52 -8.09 -9.17 -2.00
N ASP A 53 -7.95 -10.50 -1.99
CA ASP A 53 -7.70 -11.34 -3.18
C ASP A 53 -6.55 -10.81 -4.07
N VAL A 54 -5.53 -10.20 -3.45
CA VAL A 54 -4.47 -9.44 -4.14
C VAL A 54 -3.45 -10.36 -4.83
N GLU A 55 -3.54 -11.68 -4.63
CA GLU A 55 -2.62 -12.66 -5.22
C GLU A 55 -2.52 -12.52 -6.75
N ASN A 56 -3.67 -12.28 -7.41
CA ASN A 56 -3.72 -12.08 -8.86
C ASN A 56 -3.04 -10.78 -9.30
N GLU A 57 -3.15 -9.70 -8.52
CA GLU A 57 -2.53 -8.41 -8.84
C GLU A 57 -1.03 -8.41 -8.54
N ILE A 58 -0.60 -9.12 -7.48
CA ILE A 58 0.81 -9.32 -7.14
C ILE A 58 1.52 -10.14 -8.22
N GLN A 59 0.90 -11.22 -8.73
CA GLN A 59 1.43 -11.96 -9.87
C GLN A 59 1.61 -11.06 -11.10
N ARG A 60 0.62 -10.23 -11.43
CA ARG A 60 0.71 -9.27 -12.54
C ARG A 60 1.76 -8.16 -12.33
N ALA A 61 1.98 -7.73 -11.09
CA ALA A 61 3.01 -6.75 -10.74
C ALA A 61 4.43 -7.33 -10.75
N LEU A 62 4.56 -8.64 -10.51
CA LEU A 62 5.82 -9.40 -10.60
C LEU A 62 6.12 -9.86 -12.04
N GLU A 63 5.11 -9.93 -12.91
CA GLU A 63 5.28 -10.16 -14.33
C GLU A 63 5.95 -8.95 -14.99
N ARG A 64 7.09 -9.18 -15.64
CA ARG A 64 7.90 -8.16 -16.35
C ARG A 64 7.18 -7.51 -17.54
N LYS A 65 5.91 -7.84 -17.79
CA LYS A 65 5.14 -7.44 -18.97
C LYS A 65 3.69 -7.15 -18.57
N VAL A 66 3.34 -5.88 -18.50
CA VAL A 66 1.96 -5.44 -18.30
C VAL A 66 1.21 -5.61 -19.63
N GLU A 67 0.34 -6.62 -19.73
CA GLU A 67 -0.64 -6.66 -20.82
C GLU A 67 -1.74 -5.62 -20.56
N LEU A 68 -1.61 -4.48 -21.22
CA LEU A 68 -2.68 -3.49 -21.33
C LEU A 68 -3.84 -4.12 -22.12
N LYS A 69 -5.06 -4.09 -21.56
CA LYS A 69 -6.28 -4.59 -22.23
C LYS A 69 -6.72 -3.78 -23.46
N SER A 70 -5.90 -2.85 -23.92
CA SER A 70 -6.10 -2.06 -25.12
C SER A 70 -4.72 -1.60 -25.56
N GLY A 71 -4.20 -2.17 -26.65
CA GLY A 71 -2.85 -1.90 -27.15
C GLY A 71 -2.59 -0.40 -27.34
N GLY A 72 -1.40 0.03 -26.93
CA GLY A 72 -0.90 1.40 -27.03
C GLY A 72 0.23 1.63 -26.04
#